data_AF-A0A7X0MRQ5-F1
#
_entry.id   AF-A0A7X0MRQ5-F1
#
_cell.length_a   1.000
_cell.length_b   1.000
_cell.length_c   1.000
_cell.angle_alpha   90.00
_cell.angle_beta   90.00
_cell.angle_gamma   90.00
#
_symmetry.space_group_name_H-M   'P 1'
#
loop_
_entity.id
_entity.type
_entity.pdbx_description
1 polymer ?
#
loop_
_entity_poly.entity_id
_entity_poly.type
_entity_poly.pdbx_seq_one_letter_code
_entity_poly.pdbx_strand_id
1 'polypeptide(L)'
;MKYVSDNAETKPQNALWENIKVIIQALLLAMVIRTVLFQPFTIPSGSMMPTLLVGDYIFVNKFAYGFSKYSMPFSPDLFEGRVLQFSEPKRGDVIVFRLPQQPEIDYIKRLIGLPGDRIQVRDGVLFVNGTAVPKQGDGAFTSDYRSDPGTNVPVFRETLDNGVTFDTLDQSPSSRGDNTREFVVPAEHYFFMGDNRDNSLDSRFDEGPGMVPAENLVGRASVIFFSLGNDTSFREIWKWPSNMRWDRLFKGVH
;
A
#
# COMPACT_ATOMS: atom_id res chain seq x y z
N MET A 1 -73.66 -18.50 21.98
CA MET A 1 -72.55 -17.54 22.15
C MET A 1 -71.28 -18.24 21.64
N LYS A 2 -70.82 -17.90 20.43
CA LYS A 2 -69.63 -18.48 19.80
C LYS A 2 -68.50 -17.46 19.93
N TYR A 3 -67.47 -17.78 20.72
CA TYR A 3 -66.19 -17.09 20.64
C TYR A 3 -65.36 -17.82 19.57
N VAL A 4 -65.17 -17.19 18.42
CA VAL A 4 -64.13 -17.57 17.46
C VAL A 4 -62.92 -16.73 17.83
N SER A 5 -61.88 -17.38 18.34
CA SER A 5 -60.56 -16.80 18.53
C SER A 5 -59.79 -16.97 17.23
N ASP A 6 -59.77 -15.92 16.40
CA ASP A 6 -58.78 -15.79 15.33
C ASP A 6 -57.43 -15.46 15.95
N ASN A 7 -56.57 -16.48 16.10
CA ASN A 7 -55.14 -16.25 16.26
C ASN A 7 -54.52 -16.20 14.86
N ALA A 8 -54.30 -14.98 14.37
CA ALA A 8 -53.57 -14.72 13.15
C ALA A 8 -52.12 -15.19 13.29
N GLU A 9 -51.79 -16.32 12.67
CA GLU A 9 -50.41 -16.73 12.43
C GLU A 9 -49.74 -15.70 11.50
N THR A 10 -48.96 -14.80 12.08
CA THR A 10 -48.07 -13.92 11.31
C THR A 10 -47.00 -14.77 10.63
N LYS A 11 -47.11 -14.91 9.31
CA LYS A 11 -46.30 -15.80 8.48
C LYS A 11 -44.79 -15.48 8.54
N PRO A 12 -43.92 -16.48 8.79
CA PRO A 12 -42.46 -16.33 8.92
C PRO A 12 -41.72 -15.89 7.65
N GLN A 13 -42.37 -15.94 6.48
CA GLN A 13 -41.77 -15.55 5.19
C GLN A 13 -41.40 -14.06 5.12
N ASN A 14 -42.16 -13.17 5.76
CA ASN A 14 -41.84 -11.74 5.75
C ASN A 14 -40.58 -11.44 6.58
N ALA A 15 -40.40 -12.10 7.73
CA ALA A 15 -39.23 -11.89 8.58
C ALA A 15 -37.92 -12.35 7.93
N LEU A 16 -37.93 -13.50 7.26
CA LEU A 16 -36.75 -13.99 6.51
C LEU A 16 -36.39 -13.06 5.35
N TRP A 17 -37.38 -12.54 4.63
CA TRP A 17 -37.14 -11.61 3.52
C TRP A 17 -36.61 -10.25 3.97
N GLU A 18 -37.12 -9.71 5.08
CA GLU A 18 -36.60 -8.48 5.67
C GLU A 18 -35.13 -8.65 6.13
N ASN A 19 -34.79 -9.79 6.76
CA ASN A 19 -33.40 -10.08 7.13
C ASN A 19 -32.48 -10.17 5.91
N ILE A 20 -32.92 -10.84 4.84
CA ILE A 20 -32.16 -10.93 3.58
C ILE A 20 -31.95 -9.54 2.97
N LYS A 21 -32.99 -8.69 2.92
CA LYS A 21 -32.86 -7.32 2.43
C LYS A 21 -31.84 -6.52 3.23
N VAL A 22 -31.87 -6.60 4.55
CA VAL A 22 -30.91 -5.91 5.43
C VAL A 22 -29.49 -6.38 5.14
N ILE A 23 -29.27 -7.69 4.98
CA ILE A 23 -27.96 -8.24 4.62
C ILE A 23 -27.51 -7.73 3.25
N ILE A 24 -28.38 -7.73 2.24
CA ILE A 24 -28.07 -7.20 0.90
C ILE A 24 -27.74 -5.71 0.97
N GLN A 25 -28.52 -4.91 1.70
CA GLN A 25 -28.26 -3.48 1.87
C GLN A 25 -26.92 -3.23 2.57
N ALA A 26 -26.61 -4.00 3.62
CA ALA A 26 -25.33 -3.93 4.31
C ALA A 26 -24.16 -4.31 3.39
N LEU A 27 -24.31 -5.36 2.58
CA LEU A 27 -23.31 -5.78 1.59
C LEU A 27 -23.12 -4.74 0.47
N LEU A 28 -24.20 -4.15 -0.03
CA LEU A 28 -24.14 -3.08 -1.03
C LEU A 28 -23.48 -1.83 -0.45
N LEU A 29 -23.85 -1.41 0.76
CA LEU A 29 -23.21 -0.29 1.44
C LEU A 29 -21.72 -0.56 1.68
N ALA A 30 -21.37 -1.75 2.18
CA ALA A 30 -19.99 -2.16 2.35
C ALA A 30 -19.23 -2.19 1.01
N MET A 31 -19.87 -2.63 -0.08
CA MET A 31 -19.30 -2.61 -1.41
C MET A 31 -19.05 -1.18 -1.91
N VAL A 32 -20.00 -0.26 -1.71
CA VAL A 32 -19.82 1.16 -2.07
C VAL A 32 -18.70 1.78 -1.24
N ILE A 33 -18.72 1.62 0.08
CA ILE A 33 -17.66 2.11 0.97
C ILE A 33 -16.30 1.52 0.55
N ARG A 34 -16.22 0.23 0.23
CA ARG A 34 -14.97 -0.42 -0.19
C ARG A 34 -14.50 0.03 -1.59
N THR A 35 -15.45 0.26 -2.48
CA THR A 35 -15.17 0.70 -3.85
C THR A 35 -14.61 2.10 -3.85
N VAL A 36 -15.20 2.97 -3.05
CA VAL A 36 -14.96 4.40 -3.11
C VAL A 36 -13.94 4.83 -2.03
N LEU A 37 -14.11 4.40 -0.77
CA LEU A 37 -13.33 4.89 0.39
C LEU A 37 -12.03 4.14 0.63
N PHE A 38 -12.14 2.88 1.07
CA PHE A 38 -11.00 2.12 1.60
C PHE A 38 -10.96 0.72 1.01
N GLN A 39 -9.82 0.36 0.42
CA GLN A 39 -9.55 -1.02 0.02
C GLN A 39 -8.55 -1.67 0.97
N PRO A 40 -8.85 -2.84 1.54
CA PRO A 40 -7.88 -3.61 2.30
C PRO A 40 -6.88 -4.29 1.33
N PHE A 41 -5.61 -4.24 1.68
CA PHE A 41 -4.52 -4.96 1.01
C PHE A 41 -3.72 -5.77 2.03
N THR A 42 -3.23 -6.93 1.61
CA THR A 42 -2.22 -7.70 2.35
C THR A 42 -0.85 -7.38 1.77
N ILE A 43 0.19 -7.30 2.60
CA ILE A 43 1.57 -7.10 2.18
C ILE A 43 2.27 -8.46 2.06
N PRO A 44 2.56 -8.95 0.84
CA PRO A 44 3.13 -10.28 0.63
C PRO A 44 4.66 -10.29 0.49
N SER A 45 5.31 -9.13 0.41
CA SER A 45 6.75 -9.00 0.15
C SER A 45 7.42 -7.99 1.08
N GLY A 46 8.71 -8.17 1.32
CA GLY A 46 9.52 -7.34 2.24
C GLY A 46 10.11 -6.07 1.63
N SER A 47 9.68 -5.65 0.43
CA SER A 47 10.30 -4.53 -0.28
C SER A 47 10.07 -3.14 0.34
N MET A 48 9.12 -3.07 1.27
CA MET A 48 8.78 -1.85 2.02
C MET A 48 9.18 -1.95 3.50
N MET A 49 9.97 -2.95 3.90
CA MET A 49 10.51 -3.01 5.26
C MET A 49 11.47 -1.82 5.51
N PRO A 50 11.51 -1.23 6.73
CA PRO A 50 10.77 -1.64 7.93
C PRO A 50 9.36 -1.00 8.04
N THR A 51 9.00 -0.10 7.12
CA THR A 51 7.72 0.62 7.11
C THR A 51 6.53 -0.33 7.05
N LEU A 52 6.53 -1.25 6.08
CA LEU A 52 5.53 -2.32 5.92
C LEU A 52 6.22 -3.68 5.96
N LEU A 53 5.70 -4.57 6.79
CA LEU A 53 6.23 -5.92 6.97
C LEU A 53 5.36 -6.93 6.23
N VAL A 54 5.97 -8.06 5.84
CA VAL A 54 5.21 -9.20 5.33
C VAL A 54 4.19 -9.63 6.38
N GLY A 55 2.93 -9.81 5.96
CA GLY A 55 1.82 -10.13 6.85
C GLY A 55 1.12 -8.93 7.47
N ASP A 56 1.52 -7.69 7.14
CA ASP A 56 0.71 -6.51 7.40
C ASP A 56 -0.54 -6.49 6.51
N TYR A 57 -1.64 -5.98 7.05
CA TYR A 57 -2.86 -5.66 6.32
C TYR A 57 -3.13 -4.17 6.48
N ILE A 58 -3.26 -3.48 5.35
CA ILE A 58 -3.38 -2.03 5.30
C ILE A 58 -4.69 -1.58 4.68
N PHE A 59 -5.19 -0.44 5.13
CA PHE A 59 -6.20 0.31 4.39
C PHE A 59 -5.55 1.30 3.43
N VAL A 60 -6.00 1.25 2.18
CA VAL A 60 -5.61 2.20 1.14
C VAL A 60 -6.75 3.17 0.90
N ASN A 61 -6.48 4.46 1.09
CA ASN A 61 -7.38 5.55 0.80
C ASN A 61 -7.32 5.88 -0.70
N LYS A 62 -8.36 5.50 -1.43
CA LYS A 62 -8.45 5.73 -2.88
C LYS A 62 -8.83 7.17 -3.22
N PHE A 63 -9.69 7.78 -2.40
CA PHE A 63 -10.10 9.18 -2.61
C PHE A 63 -8.96 10.17 -2.58
N ALA A 64 -7.87 9.88 -1.86
CA ALA A 64 -6.75 10.80 -1.73
C ALA A 64 -6.32 11.38 -3.08
N TYR A 65 -6.24 10.55 -4.11
CA TYR A 65 -5.78 10.96 -5.44
C TYR A 65 -6.90 10.97 -6.49
N GLY A 66 -8.17 10.89 -6.08
CA GLY A 66 -9.29 10.72 -6.99
C GLY A 66 -9.35 9.34 -7.65
N PHE A 67 -10.18 9.20 -8.67
CA PHE A 67 -10.48 7.92 -9.30
C PHE A 67 -9.94 7.84 -10.72
N SER A 68 -9.28 6.74 -11.04
CA SER A 68 -8.99 6.25 -12.39
C SER A 68 -9.65 4.88 -12.61
N LYS A 69 -9.60 4.35 -13.85
CA LYS A 69 -9.98 2.95 -14.10
C LYS A 69 -9.30 2.00 -13.11
N TYR A 70 -8.01 2.18 -12.83
CA TYR A 70 -7.23 1.31 -11.96
C TYR A 70 -7.59 1.36 -10.47
N SER A 71 -8.21 2.46 -10.02
CA SER A 71 -8.73 2.60 -8.66
C SER A 71 -10.10 1.92 -8.45
N MET A 72 -10.79 1.58 -9.54
CA MET A 72 -12.12 0.96 -9.50
C MET A 72 -12.06 -0.57 -9.56
N PRO A 73 -13.03 -1.28 -8.95
CA PRO A 73 -13.16 -2.73 -9.09
C PRO A 73 -13.26 -3.13 -10.56
N PHE A 74 -12.50 -4.16 -10.96
CA PHE A 74 -12.46 -4.69 -12.33
C PHE A 74 -11.90 -3.76 -13.41
N SER A 75 -11.36 -2.60 -13.04
CA SER A 75 -10.74 -1.65 -13.95
C SER A 75 -11.55 -1.32 -15.22
N PRO A 76 -12.84 -0.94 -15.11
CA PRO A 76 -13.67 -0.70 -16.28
C PRO A 76 -13.19 0.54 -17.03
N ASP A 77 -13.16 0.45 -18.36
CA ASP A 77 -12.70 1.52 -19.25
C ASP A 77 -13.83 2.52 -19.51
N LEU A 78 -14.15 3.32 -18.48
CA LEU A 78 -15.28 4.25 -18.50
C LEU A 78 -14.88 5.70 -18.83
N PHE A 79 -13.63 6.07 -18.53
CA PHE A 79 -13.09 7.42 -18.73
C PHE A 79 -11.56 7.38 -18.74
N GLU A 80 -10.94 8.36 -19.39
CA GLU A 80 -9.49 8.53 -19.43
C GLU A 80 -8.99 9.38 -18.26
N GLY A 81 -7.80 9.05 -17.75
CA GLY A 81 -7.14 9.82 -16.69
C GLY A 81 -7.78 9.68 -15.31
N ARG A 82 -7.66 10.74 -14.50
CA ARG A 82 -8.18 10.80 -13.12
C ARG A 82 -9.27 11.84 -12.98
N VAL A 83 -10.33 11.49 -12.26
CA VAL A 83 -11.44 12.39 -11.91
C VAL A 83 -11.56 12.54 -10.40
N LEU A 84 -12.16 13.64 -9.93
CA LEU A 84 -12.39 13.91 -8.50
C LEU A 84 -11.10 13.85 -7.66
N GLN A 85 -10.02 14.46 -8.15
CA GLN A 85 -8.76 14.50 -7.41
C GLN A 85 -8.87 15.49 -6.23
N PHE A 86 -8.87 14.96 -5.01
CA PHE A 86 -8.99 15.77 -3.79
C PHE A 86 -7.63 16.24 -3.25
N SER A 87 -6.56 15.50 -3.54
CA SER A 87 -5.19 15.90 -3.24
C SER A 87 -4.22 15.37 -4.29
N GLU A 88 -3.11 16.10 -4.45
CA GLU A 88 -2.00 15.66 -5.28
C GLU A 88 -1.10 14.68 -4.51
N PRO A 89 -0.56 13.65 -5.17
CA PRO A 89 0.49 12.80 -4.59
C PRO A 89 1.69 13.64 -4.16
N LYS A 90 2.15 13.44 -2.92
CA LYS A 90 3.27 14.17 -2.35
C LYS A 90 4.49 13.27 -2.22
N ARG A 91 5.67 13.86 -2.39
CA ARG A 91 6.94 13.15 -2.12
C ARG A 91 6.90 12.55 -0.71
N GLY A 92 7.24 11.28 -0.59
CA GLY A 92 7.20 10.51 0.63
C GLY A 92 5.91 9.70 0.83
N ASP A 93 4.83 9.96 0.10
CA ASP A 93 3.62 9.15 0.22
C ASP A 93 3.90 7.68 -0.13
N VAL A 94 3.37 6.74 0.65
CA VAL A 94 3.37 5.30 0.31
C VAL A 94 2.11 4.99 -0.48
N ILE A 95 2.26 4.56 -1.73
CA ILE A 95 1.16 4.48 -2.70
C ILE A 95 1.07 3.09 -3.29
N VAL A 96 -0.16 2.56 -3.36
CA VAL A 96 -0.48 1.39 -4.17
C VAL A 96 -0.78 1.84 -5.59
N PHE A 97 -0.19 1.16 -6.57
CA PHE A 97 -0.43 1.39 -7.99
C PHE A 97 -0.42 0.08 -8.78
N ARG A 98 -1.07 0.07 -9.95
CA ARG A 98 -0.99 -1.05 -10.89
C ARG A 98 0.31 -0.99 -11.66
N LEU A 99 1.03 -2.10 -11.73
CA LEU A 99 2.28 -2.20 -12.48
C LEU A 99 2.00 -1.86 -13.97
N PRO A 100 2.64 -0.84 -14.57
CA PRO A 100 2.27 -0.37 -15.92
C PRO A 100 2.33 -1.45 -17.00
N GLN A 101 3.31 -2.35 -16.91
CA GLN A 101 3.53 -3.43 -17.87
C GLN A 101 2.58 -4.63 -17.66
N GLN A 102 2.04 -4.79 -16.44
CA GLN A 102 1.18 -5.90 -16.00
C GLN A 102 0.13 -5.39 -15.00
N PRO A 103 -0.91 -4.67 -15.45
CA PRO A 103 -1.83 -3.94 -14.57
C PRO A 103 -2.70 -4.80 -13.64
N GLU A 104 -2.67 -6.11 -13.79
CA GLU A 104 -3.26 -7.07 -12.85
C GLU A 104 -2.46 -7.18 -11.54
N ILE A 105 -1.20 -6.74 -11.54
CA ILE A 105 -0.32 -6.78 -10.37
C ILE A 105 -0.32 -5.43 -9.66
N ASP A 106 -0.64 -5.45 -8.37
CA ASP A 106 -0.54 -4.28 -7.48
C ASP A 106 0.87 -4.19 -6.88
N TYR A 107 1.50 -3.02 -7.02
CA TYR A 107 2.75 -2.66 -6.33
C TYR A 107 2.46 -1.62 -5.25
N ILE A 108 3.25 -1.65 -4.18
CA ILE A 108 3.26 -0.61 -3.15
C ILE A 108 4.68 -0.14 -2.94
N LYS A 109 4.91 1.17 -3.11
CA LYS A 109 6.22 1.80 -2.98
C LYS A 109 6.08 3.21 -2.42
N ARG A 110 7.20 3.79 -2.01
CA ARG A 110 7.28 5.19 -1.62
C ARG A 110 7.49 6.08 -2.83
N LEU A 111 6.70 7.15 -2.93
CA LEU A 111 6.82 8.16 -3.97
C LEU A 111 8.07 9.00 -3.73
N ILE A 112 9.09 8.85 -4.58
CA ILE A 112 10.35 9.57 -4.46
C ILE A 112 10.48 10.69 -5.47
N GLY A 113 10.01 10.54 -6.71
CA GLY A 113 10.11 11.58 -7.74
C GLY A 113 8.74 12.01 -8.26
N LEU A 114 8.52 13.32 -8.28
CA LEU A 114 7.35 14.00 -8.83
C LEU A 114 7.62 14.42 -10.29
N PRO A 115 6.58 14.75 -11.07
CA PRO A 115 6.74 15.26 -12.43
C PRO A 115 7.80 16.37 -12.53
N GLY A 116 8.76 16.21 -13.44
CA GLY A 116 9.86 17.16 -13.67
C GLY A 116 11.11 16.96 -12.82
N ASP A 117 11.07 16.11 -11.79
CA ASP A 117 12.23 15.86 -10.94
C ASP A 117 13.37 15.13 -11.65
N ARG A 118 14.59 15.39 -11.20
CA ARG A 118 15.78 14.60 -11.52
C ARG A 118 16.14 13.72 -10.32
N ILE A 119 16.07 12.41 -10.50
CA ILE A 119 16.34 11.43 -9.44
C ILE A 119 17.60 10.64 -9.79
N GLN A 120 18.50 10.46 -8.83
CA GLN A 120 19.68 9.62 -9.00
C GLN A 120 20.12 9.03 -7.66
N VAL A 121 20.66 7.82 -7.65
CA VAL A 121 21.41 7.29 -6.50
C VAL A 121 22.90 7.29 -6.85
N ARG A 122 23.73 7.82 -5.94
CA ARG A 122 25.20 7.82 -6.06
C ARG A 122 25.78 7.32 -4.75
N ASP A 123 26.60 6.29 -4.81
CA ASP A 123 27.22 5.64 -3.64
C ASP A 123 26.21 5.36 -2.50
N GLY A 124 25.03 4.85 -2.87
CA GLY A 124 23.96 4.49 -1.92
C GLY A 124 23.19 5.68 -1.33
N VAL A 125 23.47 6.91 -1.78
CA VAL A 125 22.78 8.14 -1.36
C VAL A 125 21.81 8.59 -2.45
N LEU A 126 20.55 8.82 -2.08
CA LEU A 126 19.53 9.35 -2.97
C LEU A 126 19.75 10.85 -3.20
N PHE A 127 19.69 11.29 -4.45
CA PHE A 127 19.71 12.68 -4.87
C PHE A 127 18.39 13.02 -5.57
N VAL A 128 17.79 14.13 -5.15
CA VAL A 128 16.59 14.72 -5.75
C VAL A 128 16.95 16.12 -6.24
N ASN A 129 16.81 16.37 -7.54
CA ASN A 129 17.17 17.63 -8.19
C ASN A 129 18.62 18.07 -7.91
N GLY A 130 19.53 17.09 -7.79
CA GLY A 130 20.95 17.31 -7.47
C GLY A 130 21.26 17.53 -5.99
N THR A 131 20.25 17.60 -5.12
CA THR A 131 20.42 17.70 -3.67
C THR A 131 20.42 16.32 -3.04
N ALA A 132 21.45 16.01 -2.26
CA ALA A 132 21.51 14.76 -1.50
C ALA A 132 20.42 14.73 -0.42
N VAL A 133 19.66 13.64 -0.37
CA VAL A 133 18.73 13.33 0.71
C VAL A 133 19.55 12.90 1.93
N PRO A 134 19.46 13.62 3.07
CA PRO A 134 20.14 13.22 4.30
C PRO A 134 19.82 11.78 4.67
N LYS A 135 20.87 10.98 4.88
CA LYS A 135 20.80 9.56 5.26
C LYS A 135 21.64 9.36 6.52
N GLN A 136 21.01 8.98 7.61
CA GLN A 136 21.65 8.84 8.93
C GLN A 136 21.42 7.42 9.45
N GLY A 137 22.46 6.77 9.97
CA GLY A 137 22.31 5.45 10.59
C GLY A 137 21.37 5.50 11.79
N ASP A 138 20.42 4.57 11.86
CA ASP A 138 19.39 4.48 12.90
C ASP A 138 19.27 3.05 13.46
N GLY A 139 20.42 2.40 13.67
CA GLY A 139 20.50 1.07 14.26
C GLY A 139 20.36 -0.05 13.25
N ALA A 140 19.65 -1.11 13.63
CA ALA A 140 19.47 -2.31 12.81
C ALA A 140 18.07 -2.90 12.96
N PHE A 141 17.62 -3.58 11.91
CA PHE A 141 16.34 -4.25 11.82
C PHE A 141 16.53 -5.76 11.66
N THR A 142 15.73 -6.53 12.38
CA THR A 142 15.68 -8.00 12.26
C THR A 142 14.29 -8.39 11.82
N SER A 143 14.18 -9.03 10.66
CA SER A 143 12.91 -9.51 10.14
C SER A 143 12.51 -10.85 10.75
N ASP A 144 11.20 -11.07 10.94
CA ASP A 144 10.59 -12.37 11.26
C ASP A 144 10.07 -13.09 9.99
N TYR A 145 10.37 -12.54 8.81
CA TYR A 145 10.05 -13.11 7.51
C TYR A 145 11.05 -14.21 7.14
N ARG A 146 10.60 -15.45 6.91
CA ARG A 146 11.51 -16.61 6.73
C ARG A 146 12.42 -16.51 5.50
N SER A 147 12.00 -15.79 4.47
CA SER A 147 12.81 -15.59 3.26
C SER A 147 13.82 -14.46 3.40
N ASP A 148 13.79 -13.72 4.50
CA ASP A 148 14.85 -12.80 4.91
C ASP A 148 15.74 -13.56 5.92
N PRO A 149 17.07 -13.64 5.72
CA PRO A 149 17.98 -14.47 6.53
C PRO A 149 18.06 -14.12 8.03
N GLY A 150 17.26 -13.18 8.54
CA GLY A 150 17.18 -12.86 9.97
C GLY A 150 18.46 -12.22 10.52
N THR A 151 19.31 -11.69 9.65
CA THR A 151 20.50 -10.92 10.04
C THR A 151 20.11 -9.50 10.42
N ASN A 152 20.89 -8.88 11.31
CA ASN A 152 20.75 -7.45 11.60
C ASN A 152 21.07 -6.63 10.34
N VAL A 153 20.03 -6.12 9.71
CA VAL A 153 20.12 -5.25 8.53
C VAL A 153 20.29 -3.81 9.02
N PRO A 154 21.30 -3.06 8.56
CA PRO A 154 21.44 -1.65 8.90
C PRO A 154 20.18 -0.84 8.52
N VAL A 155 19.74 0.00 9.45
CA VAL A 155 18.65 0.95 9.24
C VAL A 155 19.24 2.32 9.01
N PHE A 156 18.69 3.03 8.03
CA PHE A 156 19.01 4.43 7.79
C PHE A 156 17.76 5.27 7.75
N ARG A 157 17.74 6.35 8.53
CA ARG A 157 16.72 7.39 8.43
C ARG A 157 17.04 8.32 7.28
N GLU A 158 16.10 8.44 6.36
CA GLU A 158 16.13 9.42 5.28
C GLU A 158 15.18 10.58 5.55
N THR A 159 15.53 11.79 5.10
CA THR A 159 14.71 13.00 5.26
C THR A 159 14.57 13.72 3.93
N LEU A 160 13.34 13.78 3.40
CA LEU A 160 13.06 14.43 2.12
C LEU A 160 13.08 15.96 2.25
N ASP A 161 13.12 16.64 1.10
CA ASP A 161 13.09 18.10 0.96
C ASP A 161 11.88 18.77 1.65
N ASN A 162 10.75 18.07 1.71
CA ASN A 162 9.53 18.49 2.39
C ASN A 162 9.49 18.16 3.89
N GLY A 163 10.57 17.61 4.45
CA GLY A 163 10.70 17.25 5.86
C GLY A 163 10.10 15.90 6.25
N VAL A 164 9.53 15.14 5.31
CA VAL A 164 9.07 13.76 5.58
C VAL A 164 10.27 12.89 5.88
N THR A 165 10.23 12.18 7.01
CA THR A 165 11.27 11.25 7.45
C THR A 165 10.75 9.83 7.50
N PHE A 166 11.56 8.87 7.05
CA PHE A 166 11.24 7.45 7.11
C PHE A 166 12.51 6.63 7.21
N ASP A 167 12.36 5.40 7.69
CA ASP A 167 13.46 4.46 7.84
C ASP A 167 13.55 3.59 6.60
N THR A 168 14.78 3.30 6.19
CA THR A 168 15.12 2.45 5.05
C THR A 168 16.07 1.36 5.48
N LEU A 169 16.02 0.21 4.81
CA LEU A 169 17.01 -0.85 4.96
C LEU A 169 18.00 -0.80 3.81
N ASP A 170 19.27 -0.92 4.14
CA ASP A 170 20.37 -0.99 3.18
C ASP A 170 21.39 -2.01 3.73
N GLN A 171 21.50 -3.14 3.04
CA GLN A 171 22.17 -4.35 3.50
C GLN A 171 23.62 -4.42 3.02
N SER A 172 23.86 -4.00 1.79
CA SER A 172 25.15 -4.12 1.12
C SER A 172 25.73 -2.73 0.88
N PRO A 173 26.99 -2.47 1.26
CA PRO A 173 27.65 -1.20 0.96
C PRO A 173 27.86 -0.96 -0.55
N SER A 174 27.59 -1.97 -1.38
CA SER A 174 27.62 -1.88 -2.84
C SER A 174 26.62 -2.88 -3.42
N SER A 175 25.43 -2.40 -3.74
CA SER A 175 24.37 -3.13 -4.43
C SER A 175 24.12 -2.59 -5.85
N ARG A 176 23.35 -3.33 -6.64
CA ARG A 176 22.96 -2.91 -8.01
C ARG A 176 22.22 -1.55 -8.00
N GLY A 177 21.58 -1.19 -6.90
CA GLY A 177 20.77 0.02 -6.75
C GLY A 177 21.52 1.26 -6.25
N ASP A 178 22.80 1.14 -5.90
CA ASP A 178 23.56 2.20 -5.22
C ASP A 178 24.17 3.23 -6.16
N ASN A 179 24.28 2.91 -7.44
CA ASN A 179 24.77 3.81 -8.46
C ASN A 179 23.88 3.69 -9.70
N THR A 180 23.08 4.72 -9.94
CA THR A 180 22.15 4.75 -11.08
C THR A 180 22.52 5.84 -12.07
N ARG A 181 22.01 5.72 -13.29
CA ARG A 181 21.85 6.88 -14.18
C ARG A 181 20.95 7.93 -13.53
N GLU A 182 21.00 9.16 -14.02
CA GLU A 182 19.98 10.15 -13.71
C GLU A 182 18.67 9.80 -14.43
N PHE A 183 17.56 9.91 -13.70
CA PHE A 183 16.21 9.74 -14.20
C PHE A 183 15.51 11.10 -14.20
N VAL A 184 14.93 11.49 -15.34
CA VAL A 184 14.04 12.66 -15.41
C VAL A 184 12.62 12.14 -15.38
N VAL A 185 11.83 12.55 -14.39
CA VAL A 185 10.44 12.12 -14.24
C VAL A 185 9.57 12.86 -15.26
N PRO A 186 8.89 12.16 -16.19
CA PRO A 186 8.02 12.81 -17.17
C PRO A 186 6.83 13.53 -16.51
N ALA A 187 6.20 14.43 -17.27
CA ALA A 187 4.89 14.95 -16.89
C ALA A 187 3.90 13.79 -16.68
N GLU A 188 2.97 13.93 -15.73
CA GLU A 188 1.96 12.91 -15.38
C GLU A 188 2.54 11.53 -14.98
N HIS A 189 3.80 11.48 -14.55
CA HIS A 189 4.46 10.26 -14.09
C HIS A 189 5.14 10.46 -12.73
N TYR A 190 5.45 9.34 -12.10
CA TYR A 190 6.05 9.29 -10.77
C TYR A 190 7.18 8.26 -10.71
N PHE A 191 8.19 8.54 -9.90
CA PHE A 191 9.30 7.64 -9.61
C PHE A 191 9.17 7.07 -8.20
N PHE A 192 9.20 5.75 -8.08
CA PHE A 192 8.93 5.02 -6.85
C PHE A 192 10.14 4.23 -6.40
N MET A 193 10.38 4.18 -5.09
CA MET A 193 11.40 3.31 -4.47
C MET A 193 10.81 2.53 -3.30
N GLY A 194 11.34 1.34 -3.06
CA GLY A 194 11.06 0.61 -1.83
C GLY A 194 11.93 1.09 -0.68
N ASP A 195 11.40 0.98 0.53
CA ASP A 195 12.13 1.33 1.75
C ASP A 195 13.22 0.28 2.06
N ASN A 196 13.04 -0.96 1.61
CA ASN A 196 14.09 -1.98 1.64
C ASN A 196 14.94 -1.88 0.36
N ARG A 197 15.95 -1.01 0.39
CA ARG A 197 16.65 -0.49 -0.80
C ARG A 197 17.31 -1.57 -1.64
N ASP A 198 17.86 -2.59 -1.01
CA ASP A 198 18.54 -3.68 -1.71
C ASP A 198 17.60 -4.82 -2.11
N ASN A 199 16.41 -4.89 -1.51
CA ASN A 199 15.42 -5.94 -1.75
C ASN A 199 14.12 -5.38 -2.33
N SER A 200 14.24 -4.37 -3.19
CA SER A 200 13.10 -3.75 -3.86
C SER A 200 13.33 -3.64 -5.35
N LEU A 201 12.52 -4.38 -6.12
CA LEU A 201 12.38 -4.13 -7.55
C LEU A 201 11.44 -2.92 -7.74
N ASP A 202 12.02 -1.76 -8.03
CA ASP A 202 11.34 -0.46 -8.14
C ASP A 202 11.88 0.37 -9.32
N SER A 203 11.54 1.67 -9.41
CA SER A 203 11.78 2.48 -10.60
C SER A 203 13.27 2.65 -10.97
N ARG A 204 14.20 2.26 -10.08
CA ARG A 204 15.64 2.23 -10.37
C ARG A 204 16.04 1.18 -11.41
N PHE A 205 15.23 0.13 -11.59
CA PHE A 205 15.59 -1.04 -12.38
C PHE A 205 14.73 -1.14 -13.64
N ASP A 206 15.33 -1.62 -14.73
CA ASP A 206 14.65 -1.78 -16.02
C ASP A 206 13.54 -2.84 -15.96
N GLU A 207 13.69 -3.83 -15.07
CA GLU A 207 12.69 -4.87 -14.78
C GLU A 207 11.64 -4.40 -13.77
N GLY A 208 11.81 -3.20 -13.20
CA GLY A 208 10.87 -2.59 -12.28
C GLY A 208 9.70 -1.88 -12.98
N PRO A 209 8.89 -1.12 -12.22
CA PRO A 209 7.75 -0.39 -12.77
C PRO A 209 8.13 0.72 -13.76
N GLY A 210 9.40 1.15 -13.79
CA GLY A 210 9.82 2.34 -14.53
C GLY A 210 9.17 3.61 -13.97
N MET A 211 8.85 4.55 -14.85
CA MET A 211 8.07 5.73 -14.52
C MET A 211 6.59 5.36 -14.50
N VAL A 212 5.91 5.57 -13.38
CA VAL A 212 4.52 5.14 -13.19
C VAL A 212 3.57 6.27 -13.57
N PRO A 213 2.65 6.07 -14.54
CA PRO A 213 1.67 7.08 -14.91
C PRO A 213 0.71 7.40 -13.75
N ALA A 214 0.23 8.65 -13.69
CA ALA A 214 -0.72 9.07 -12.67
C ALA A 214 -2.02 8.24 -12.67
N GLU A 215 -2.48 7.79 -13.83
CA GLU A 215 -3.66 6.93 -13.92
C GLU A 215 -3.48 5.60 -13.18
N ASN A 216 -2.26 5.05 -13.11
CA ASN A 216 -1.97 3.76 -12.46
C ASN A 216 -2.11 3.79 -10.94
N LEU A 217 -2.14 4.97 -10.32
CA LEU A 217 -2.26 5.07 -8.86
C LEU A 217 -3.64 4.56 -8.39
N VAL A 218 -3.62 3.59 -7.46
CA VAL A 218 -4.83 3.07 -6.83
C VAL A 218 -5.20 3.93 -5.62
N GLY A 219 -4.23 4.26 -4.77
CA GLY A 219 -4.46 5.11 -3.59
C GLY A 219 -3.31 5.12 -2.59
N ARG A 220 -3.44 5.96 -1.56
CA ARG A 220 -2.42 6.12 -0.51
C ARG A 220 -2.61 5.08 0.60
N ALA A 221 -1.56 4.37 0.98
CA ALA A 221 -1.55 3.55 2.20
C ALA A 221 -1.72 4.44 3.42
N SER A 222 -2.63 4.09 4.33
CA SER A 222 -3.02 4.98 5.44
C SER A 222 -2.73 4.40 6.83
N VAL A 223 -3.20 3.18 7.09
CA VAL A 223 -3.11 2.57 8.41
C VAL A 223 -2.98 1.06 8.29
N ILE A 224 -2.16 0.48 9.17
CA ILE A 224 -2.09 -0.98 9.37
C ILE A 224 -3.22 -1.37 10.31
N PHE A 225 -4.21 -2.13 9.83
CA PHE A 225 -5.37 -2.53 10.66
C PHE A 225 -5.24 -3.96 11.20
N PHE A 226 -4.24 -4.70 10.75
CA PHE A 226 -3.93 -6.06 11.20
C PHE A 226 -2.50 -6.41 10.83
N SER A 227 -1.79 -7.22 11.63
CA SER A 227 -0.45 -7.68 11.29
C SER A 227 -0.14 -9.04 11.92
N LEU A 228 0.24 -10.00 11.09
CA LEU A 228 0.68 -11.33 11.51
C LEU A 228 2.16 -11.56 11.18
N GLY A 229 2.91 -12.04 12.16
CA GLY A 229 4.32 -12.41 12.02
C GLY A 229 4.56 -13.85 11.59
N ASN A 230 5.84 -14.21 11.45
CA ASN A 230 6.32 -15.59 11.25
C ASN A 230 5.71 -16.32 10.03
N ASP A 231 5.42 -15.60 8.95
CA ASP A 231 4.74 -16.13 7.75
C ASP A 231 3.39 -16.80 8.05
N THR A 232 2.70 -16.32 9.08
CA THR A 232 1.40 -16.89 9.48
C THR A 232 0.36 -16.56 8.42
N SER A 233 -0.28 -17.60 7.88
CA SER A 233 -1.38 -17.42 6.94
C SER A 233 -2.61 -16.87 7.67
N PHE A 234 -3.38 -16.00 7.01
CA PHE A 234 -4.65 -15.52 7.55
C PHE A 234 -5.60 -16.67 7.94
N ARG A 235 -5.50 -17.83 7.27
CA ARG A 235 -6.37 -18.98 7.56
C ARG A 235 -6.00 -19.72 8.85
N GLU A 236 -4.80 -19.48 9.39
CA GLU A 236 -4.30 -20.13 10.61
C GLU A 236 -4.74 -19.37 11.86
N ILE A 237 -6.06 -19.24 12.04
CA ILE A 237 -6.68 -18.41 13.10
C ILE A 237 -6.19 -18.83 14.51
N TRP A 238 -5.89 -20.11 14.70
CA TRP A 238 -5.34 -20.63 15.97
C TRP A 238 -3.93 -20.11 16.30
N LYS A 239 -3.17 -19.59 15.32
CA LYS A 239 -1.85 -18.97 15.52
C LYS A 239 -1.93 -17.47 15.76
N TRP A 240 -3.07 -16.84 15.49
CA TRP A 240 -3.20 -15.38 15.60
C TRP A 240 -2.90 -14.83 17.00
N PRO A 241 -3.36 -15.46 18.12
CA PRO A 241 -3.08 -14.92 19.44
C PRO A 241 -1.58 -14.81 19.76
N SER A 242 -0.76 -15.73 19.26
CA SER A 242 0.69 -15.74 19.48
C SER A 242 1.47 -14.93 18.45
N ASN A 243 0.96 -14.83 17.22
CA ASN A 243 1.72 -14.28 16.09
C ASN A 243 1.26 -12.87 15.68
N MET A 244 0.29 -12.29 16.38
CA MET A 244 -0.12 -10.90 16.17
C MET A 244 1.00 -9.93 16.56
N ARG A 245 1.34 -9.00 15.65
CA ARG A 245 2.25 -7.87 15.97
C ARG A 245 1.44 -6.68 16.50
N TRP A 246 1.13 -6.72 17.80
CA TRP A 246 0.24 -5.75 18.46
C TRP A 246 0.74 -4.30 18.38
N ASP A 247 2.06 -4.10 18.37
CA ASP A 247 2.72 -2.80 18.24
C ASP A 247 2.48 -2.11 16.89
N ARG A 248 2.05 -2.87 15.87
CA ARG A 248 1.76 -2.36 14.52
C ARG A 248 0.30 -2.02 14.31
N LEU A 249 -0.59 -2.47 15.21
CA LEU A 249 -2.01 -2.27 15.07
C LEU A 249 -2.35 -0.77 15.14
N PHE A 250 -3.08 -0.28 14.14
CA PHE A 250 -3.43 1.13 13.96
C PHE A 250 -2.25 2.09 13.76
N LYS A 251 -1.05 1.57 13.46
CA LYS A 251 0.09 2.41 13.09
C LYS A 251 -0.18 3.07 11.73
N GLY A 252 -0.04 4.40 11.69
CA GLY A 252 -0.14 5.17 10.45
C GLY A 252 1.05 4.87 9.53
N VAL A 253 0.78 4.72 8.24
CA VAL A 253 1.82 4.52 7.22
C VAL A 253 2.29 5.90 6.75
N HIS A 254 3.57 6.20 6.98
CA HIS A 254 4.21 7.45 6.59
C HIS A 254 5.65 7.22 6.15
#